data_AF-A0A2D7HML6-F1
#
_entry.id   AF-A0A2D7HML6-F1
#
_cell.length_a   1.000
_cell.length_b   1.000
_cell.length_c   1.000
_cell.angle_alpha   90.00
_cell.angle_beta   90.00
_cell.angle_gamma   90.00
#
_symmetry.space_group_name_H-M   'P 1'
#
loop_
_entity.id
_entity.type
_entity.pdbx_description
1 polymer ?
#
loop_
_entity_poly.entity_id
_entity_poly.type
_entity_poly.pdbx_seq_one_letter_code
_entity_poly.pdbx_strand_id
1 'polypeptide(L)'
;LGATHCFDSRNNDTVEAIRDLTNGGVDFAIDLAGVIAAMDTAYQIIRYGGSVVTAGLSPINTKFSFNHSDLVAQEKSILGSYMGSCVPVRDVPRFLNLYLQGRLPVDKLIDGKIGFDNLNEGFDKLSKGEVVRQILLPNG
;
A
#
# COMPACT_ATOMS: atom_id res chain seq x y z
N LEU A 1 -13.08 -5.65 -2.99
CA LEU A 1 -11.66 -5.77 -2.59
C LEU A 1 -11.63 -6.47 -1.23
N GLY A 2 -10.61 -7.27 -0.93
CA GLY A 2 -10.67 -8.33 0.10
C GLY A 2 -10.35 -7.95 1.55
N ALA A 3 -10.41 -6.66 1.91
CA ALA A 3 -10.16 -6.24 3.30
C ALA A 3 -11.30 -6.72 4.22
N THR A 4 -10.95 -7.30 5.38
CA THR A 4 -11.92 -7.78 6.37
C THR A 4 -12.11 -6.80 7.53
N HIS A 5 -11.12 -5.96 7.80
CA HIS A 5 -11.11 -4.96 8.86
C HIS A 5 -10.44 -3.68 8.36
N CYS A 6 -10.87 -2.54 8.89
CA CYS A 6 -10.27 -1.23 8.61
C CYS A 6 -10.05 -0.50 9.92
N PHE A 7 -8.92 0.19 10.03
CA PHE A 7 -8.54 0.98 11.19
C PHE A 7 -8.20 2.40 10.75
N ASP A 8 -8.56 3.38 11.57
CA ASP A 8 -8.26 4.78 11.34
C ASP A 8 -6.98 5.17 12.08
N SER A 9 -5.89 5.43 11.36
CA SER A 9 -4.58 5.75 11.92
C SER A 9 -4.54 7.04 12.74
N ARG A 10 -5.61 7.84 12.74
CA ARG A 10 -5.76 9.00 13.63
C ARG A 10 -6.07 8.61 15.07
N ASN A 11 -6.49 7.37 15.30
CA ASN A 11 -6.76 6.87 16.65
C ASN A 11 -5.47 6.39 17.30
N ASN A 12 -5.24 6.84 18.55
CA ASN A 12 -4.02 6.55 19.30
C ASN A 12 -3.85 5.07 19.68
N ASP A 13 -4.92 4.27 19.65
CA ASP A 13 -4.94 2.85 19.99
C ASP A 13 -4.89 1.92 18.76
N THR A 14 -4.67 2.47 17.56
CA THR A 14 -4.70 1.70 16.31
C THR A 14 -3.74 0.52 16.32
N VAL A 15 -2.53 0.71 16.84
CA VAL A 15 -1.48 -0.32 16.87
C VAL A 15 -1.88 -1.44 17.81
N GLU A 16 -2.31 -1.11 19.01
CA GLU A 16 -2.79 -2.04 20.02
C GLU A 16 -4.01 -2.81 19.52
N ALA A 17 -4.99 -2.12 18.93
CA ALA A 17 -6.19 -2.75 18.39
C ALA A 17 -5.88 -3.76 17.28
N ILE A 18 -4.92 -3.45 16.39
CA ILE A 18 -4.46 -4.40 15.37
C ILE A 18 -3.76 -5.59 16.01
N ARG A 19 -2.88 -5.35 16.99
CA ARG A 19 -2.14 -6.41 17.68
C ARG A 19 -3.06 -7.34 18.45
N ASP A 20 -4.09 -6.80 19.12
CA ASP A 20 -5.09 -7.59 19.84
C ASP A 20 -5.94 -8.42 18.88
N LEU A 21 -6.43 -7.81 17.79
CA LEU A 21 -7.18 -8.53 16.76
C LEU A 21 -6.39 -9.70 16.16
N THR A 22 -5.06 -9.53 16.03
CA THR A 22 -4.17 -10.49 15.38
C THR A 22 -3.40 -11.38 16.38
N ASN A 23 -3.71 -11.27 17.68
CA ASN A 23 -3.06 -12.01 18.75
C ASN A 23 -1.52 -11.89 18.74
N GLY A 24 -1.02 -10.65 18.64
CA GLY A 24 0.42 -10.32 18.75
C GLY A 24 1.02 -9.62 17.54
N GLY A 25 0.23 -9.30 16.51
CA GLY A 25 0.66 -8.59 15.31
C GLY A 25 0.47 -9.39 14.01
N VAL A 26 0.56 -8.71 12.88
CA VAL A 26 0.44 -9.33 11.55
C VAL A 26 1.74 -10.02 11.13
N ASP A 27 1.63 -11.08 10.34
CA ASP A 27 2.79 -11.73 9.70
C ASP A 27 3.51 -10.78 8.73
N PHE A 28 2.71 -10.07 7.95
CA PHE A 28 3.17 -9.15 6.92
C PHE A 28 2.42 -7.82 7.03
N ALA A 29 3.15 -6.72 7.06
CA ALA A 29 2.62 -5.38 6.84
C ALA A 29 3.10 -4.86 5.48
N ILE A 30 2.20 -4.28 4.69
CA ILE A 30 2.53 -3.69 3.39
C ILE A 30 2.25 -2.18 3.47
N ASP A 31 3.31 -1.37 3.46
CA ASP A 31 3.21 0.08 3.45
C ASP A 31 3.17 0.61 2.00
N LEU A 32 2.06 1.28 1.67
CA LEU A 32 1.80 1.89 0.36
C LEU A 32 1.56 3.41 0.46
N ALA A 33 1.69 4.00 1.65
CA ALA A 33 1.33 5.41 1.87
C ALA A 33 2.48 6.37 1.51
N GLY A 34 3.73 5.93 1.67
CA GLY A 34 4.89 6.76 1.36
C GLY A 34 5.12 7.90 2.37
N VAL A 35 4.72 7.71 3.62
CA VAL A 35 4.98 8.63 4.74
C VAL A 35 5.50 7.86 5.95
N ILE A 36 6.39 8.48 6.73
CA ILE A 36 7.08 7.79 7.84
C ILE A 36 6.12 7.31 8.93
N ALA A 37 5.08 8.07 9.26
CA ALA A 37 4.09 7.65 10.25
C ALA A 37 3.41 6.32 9.88
N ALA A 38 3.19 6.07 8.59
CA ALA A 38 2.63 4.80 8.12
C ALA A 38 3.66 3.66 8.19
N MET A 39 4.92 3.94 7.86
CA MET A 39 6.02 2.99 8.00
C MET A 39 6.27 2.60 9.47
N ASP A 40 6.24 3.58 10.39
CA ASP A 40 6.36 3.35 11.84
C ASP A 40 5.23 2.44 12.32
N THR A 41 3.99 2.74 11.94
CA THR A 41 2.82 1.91 12.25
C THR A 41 3.01 0.49 11.72
N ALA A 42 3.40 0.35 10.44
CA ALA A 42 3.63 -0.95 9.80
C ALA A 42 4.70 -1.78 10.54
N TYR A 43 5.78 -1.16 11.02
CA TYR A 43 6.83 -1.83 11.80
C TYR A 43 6.38 -2.22 13.22
N GLN A 44 5.49 -1.43 13.84
CA GLN A 44 4.95 -1.70 15.18
C GLN A 44 3.91 -2.82 15.19
N ILE A 45 3.11 -2.94 14.13
CA ILE A 45 2.03 -3.95 14.05
C ILE A 45 2.52 -5.34 13.62
N ILE A 46 3.74 -5.48 13.08
CA ILE A 46 4.27 -6.80 12.75
C ILE A 46 4.67 -7.58 14.02
N ARG A 47 4.40 -8.90 13.98
CA ARG A 47 4.78 -9.84 15.05
C ARG A 47 6.28 -10.13 15.08
N TYR A 48 6.71 -10.93 16.07
CA TYR A 48 8.04 -11.53 16.09
C TYR A 48 8.22 -12.44 14.86
N GLY A 49 9.34 -12.33 14.16
CA GLY A 49 9.58 -12.98 12.87
C GLY A 49 8.82 -12.34 11.70
N GLY A 50 8.04 -11.29 11.95
CA GLY A 50 7.22 -10.62 10.96
C GLY A 50 8.01 -9.74 10.00
N SER A 51 7.39 -9.40 8.87
CA SER A 51 8.01 -8.60 7.81
C SER A 51 7.18 -7.37 7.47
N VAL A 52 7.84 -6.22 7.34
CA VAL A 52 7.27 -5.06 6.66
C VAL A 52 7.83 -4.96 5.24
N VAL A 53 6.95 -4.83 4.26
CA VAL A 53 7.28 -4.55 2.86
C VAL A 53 6.80 -3.15 2.53
N THR A 54 7.71 -2.25 2.16
CA THR A 54 7.34 -0.89 1.74
C THR A 54 7.48 -0.73 0.24
N ALA A 55 6.42 -0.25 -0.40
CA ALA A 55 6.40 0.24 -1.77
C ALA A 55 5.98 1.72 -1.86
N GLY A 56 5.60 2.33 -0.73
CA GLY A 56 5.36 3.75 -0.61
C GLY A 56 6.66 4.55 -0.70
N LEU A 57 6.78 5.41 -1.72
CA LEU A 57 7.97 6.25 -1.90
C LEU A 57 7.82 7.55 -1.13
N SER A 58 8.55 7.66 -0.02
CA SER A 58 8.68 8.92 0.73
C SER A 58 9.52 9.96 -0.04
N PRO A 59 9.34 11.27 0.24
CA PRO A 59 10.21 12.30 -0.31
C PRO A 59 11.69 12.03 -0.06
N ILE A 60 12.55 12.52 -0.95
CA ILE A 60 14.01 12.40 -0.82
C ILE A 60 14.44 13.00 0.53
N ASN A 61 15.43 12.38 1.18
CA ASN A 61 15.97 12.75 2.50
C ASN A 61 15.04 12.50 3.71
N THR A 62 13.92 11.82 3.51
CA THR A 62 13.09 11.33 4.62
C THR A 62 13.73 10.09 5.26
N LYS A 63 13.74 9.99 6.59
CA LYS A 63 14.37 8.87 7.32
C LYS A 63 13.35 8.11 8.15
N PHE A 64 13.42 6.79 8.07
CA PHE A 64 12.81 5.86 9.01
C PHE A 64 13.89 5.40 10.01
N SER A 65 13.52 5.27 11.27
CA SER A 65 14.42 4.84 12.35
C SER A 65 13.73 3.84 13.26
N PHE A 66 14.48 2.86 13.74
CA PHE A 66 13.99 1.83 14.65
C PHE A 66 15.11 1.44 15.62
N ASN A 67 14.74 0.83 16.74
CA ASN A 67 15.73 0.29 17.65
C ASN A 67 16.35 -0.98 17.06
N HIS A 68 17.67 -0.96 16.87
CA HIS A 68 18.41 -2.10 16.33
C HIS A 68 18.27 -3.36 17.18
N SER A 69 18.19 -3.23 18.52
CA SER A 69 18.01 -4.41 19.38
C SER A 69 16.67 -5.09 19.13
N ASP A 70 15.62 -4.33 18.83
CA ASP A 70 14.28 -4.87 18.59
C ASP A 70 14.23 -5.63 17.27
N LEU A 71 14.96 -5.14 16.24
CA LEU A 71 15.10 -5.86 14.98
C LEU A 71 15.68 -7.27 15.20
N VAL A 72 16.75 -7.37 15.99
CA VAL A 72 17.44 -8.65 16.26
C VAL A 72 16.62 -9.52 17.21
N ALA A 73 16.19 -8.98 18.36
CA ALA A 73 15.51 -9.75 19.39
C ALA A 73 14.12 -10.24 18.98
N GLN A 74 13.47 -9.52 18.06
CA GLN A 74 12.15 -9.89 17.53
C GLN A 74 12.25 -10.54 16.14
N GLU A 75 13.45 -10.77 15.61
CA GLU A 75 13.71 -11.36 14.29
C GLU A 75 12.90 -10.72 13.15
N LYS A 76 12.73 -9.39 13.20
CA LYS A 76 11.91 -8.65 12.22
C LYS A 76 12.66 -8.42 10.92
N SER A 77 11.92 -8.30 9.81
CA SER A 77 12.46 -7.98 8.48
C SER A 77 11.88 -6.68 7.92
N ILE A 78 12.72 -5.90 7.22
CA ILE A 78 12.33 -4.69 6.50
C ILE A 78 12.73 -4.85 5.04
N LEU A 79 11.77 -4.80 4.13
CA LEU A 79 11.93 -5.09 2.71
C LEU A 79 11.44 -3.92 1.86
N GLY A 80 12.24 -3.50 0.89
CA GLY A 80 11.80 -2.58 -0.16
C GLY A 80 11.20 -3.34 -1.34
N SER A 81 10.16 -2.77 -1.96
CA SER A 81 9.58 -3.29 -3.18
C SER A 81 9.36 -2.19 -4.21
N TYR A 82 10.28 -2.11 -5.18
CA TYR A 82 10.15 -1.20 -6.30
C TYR A 82 9.32 -1.86 -7.41
N MET A 83 8.22 -1.22 -7.81
CA MET A 83 7.27 -1.76 -8.79
C MET A 83 6.75 -3.17 -8.46
N GLY A 84 6.55 -3.48 -7.17
CA GLY A 84 6.13 -4.82 -6.74
C GLY A 84 7.20 -5.90 -6.89
N SER A 85 8.48 -5.52 -7.01
CA SER A 85 9.62 -6.41 -7.30
C SER A 85 9.38 -7.24 -8.59
N CYS A 86 8.60 -6.66 -9.49
CA CYS A 86 8.14 -7.25 -10.73
C CYS A 86 9.26 -7.34 -11.77
N VAL A 87 9.25 -8.43 -12.54
CA VAL A 87 9.94 -8.50 -13.83
C VAL A 87 8.88 -8.32 -14.92
N PRO A 88 8.74 -7.14 -15.55
CA PRO A 88 7.57 -6.82 -16.36
C PRO A 88 7.25 -7.82 -17.46
N VAL A 89 8.27 -8.27 -18.20
CA VAL A 89 8.14 -9.25 -19.29
C VAL A 89 7.54 -10.57 -18.80
N ARG A 90 7.82 -10.96 -17.55
CA ARG A 90 7.35 -12.21 -16.95
C ARG A 90 6.00 -12.03 -16.25
N ASP A 91 5.85 -10.97 -15.47
CA ASP A 91 4.76 -10.85 -14.51
C ASP A 91 3.54 -10.10 -15.03
N VAL A 92 3.70 -9.14 -15.95
CA VAL A 92 2.56 -8.45 -16.56
C VAL A 92 1.62 -9.42 -17.28
N PRO A 93 2.12 -10.39 -18.09
CA PRO A 93 1.25 -11.43 -18.67
C PRO A 93 0.51 -12.26 -17.62
N ARG A 94 1.12 -12.50 -16.46
CA ARG A 94 0.49 -13.24 -15.35
C ARG A 94 -0.61 -12.43 -14.69
N PHE A 95 -0.40 -11.14 -14.46
CA PHE A 95 -1.42 -10.24 -13.92
C PHE A 95 -2.64 -10.14 -14.86
N LEU A 96 -2.39 -10.06 -16.17
CA LEU A 96 -3.46 -10.07 -17.17
C LEU A 96 -4.26 -11.38 -17.12
N ASN A 97 -3.58 -12.52 -16.99
CA ASN A 97 -4.26 -13.81 -16.84
C ASN A 97 -5.15 -13.84 -15.58
N LEU A 98 -4.63 -13.37 -14.43
CA LEU A 98 -5.42 -13.25 -13.19
C LEU A 98 -6.64 -12.34 -13.36
N TYR A 99 -6.51 -11.24 -14.10
CA TYR A 99 -7.64 -10.35 -14.42
C TYR A 99 -8.69 -11.06 -15.28
N LEU A 100 -8.27 -11.72 -16.37
CA LEU A 100 -9.17 -12.47 -17.25
C LEU A 100 -9.88 -13.64 -16.54
N GLN A 101 -9.24 -14.21 -15.51
CA GLN A 101 -9.84 -15.22 -14.62
C GLN A 101 -10.77 -14.64 -13.54
N GLY A 102 -10.92 -13.31 -13.46
CA GLY A 102 -11.69 -12.63 -12.41
C GLY A 102 -11.03 -12.67 -11.02
N ARG A 103 -9.77 -13.10 -10.93
CA ARG A 103 -9.00 -13.23 -9.67
C ARG A 103 -8.28 -11.95 -9.27
N LEU A 104 -8.16 -11.00 -10.19
CA LEU A 104 -7.57 -9.69 -9.95
C LEU A 104 -8.52 -8.61 -10.48
N PRO A 105 -9.57 -8.21 -9.74
CA PRO A 105 -10.59 -7.29 -10.21
C PRO A 105 -10.14 -5.82 -10.17
N VAL A 106 -9.09 -5.49 -10.95
CA VAL A 106 -8.53 -4.14 -11.04
C VAL A 106 -9.48 -3.12 -11.67
N ASP A 107 -10.45 -3.59 -12.46
CA ASP A 107 -11.53 -2.80 -13.05
C ASP A 107 -12.39 -2.10 -11.98
N LYS A 108 -12.55 -2.73 -10.80
CA LYS A 108 -13.28 -2.15 -9.67
C LYS A 108 -12.58 -0.94 -9.03
N LEU A 109 -11.34 -0.67 -9.39
CA LEU A 109 -10.60 0.50 -8.93
C LEU A 109 -10.85 1.75 -9.79
N ILE A 110 -11.51 1.60 -10.94
CA ILE A 110 -11.75 2.70 -11.88
C ILE A 110 -12.96 3.51 -11.42
N ASP A 111 -12.75 4.77 -11.04
CA ASP A 111 -13.82 5.70 -10.66
C ASP A 111 -14.50 6.31 -11.88
N GLY A 112 -13.76 6.45 -12.99
CA GLY A 112 -14.30 7.09 -14.18
C GLY A 112 -13.32 7.21 -15.33
N LYS A 113 -13.83 7.77 -16.41
CA LYS A 113 -13.08 8.08 -17.63
C LYS A 113 -13.16 9.58 -17.90
N ILE A 114 -12.06 10.18 -18.31
CA ILE A 114 -11.97 11.62 -18.60
C ILE A 114 -11.42 11.83 -20.01
N GLY A 115 -11.86 12.89 -20.67
CA GLY A 115 -11.25 13.41 -21.90
C GLY A 115 -10.20 14.47 -21.60
N PHE A 116 -9.50 14.95 -22.63
CA PHE A 116 -8.49 16.00 -22.49
C PHE A 116 -9.06 17.32 -21.94
N ASP A 117 -10.30 17.66 -22.27
CA ASP A 117 -10.96 18.89 -21.79
C ASP A 117 -11.07 18.94 -20.25
N ASN A 118 -11.13 17.77 -19.61
CA ASN A 118 -11.28 17.62 -18.15
C ASN A 118 -9.97 17.22 -17.46
N LEU A 119 -8.82 17.29 -18.15
CA LEU A 119 -7.56 16.76 -17.64
C LEU A 119 -7.13 17.44 -16.32
N ASN A 120 -7.22 18.77 -16.24
CA ASN A 120 -6.82 19.53 -15.05
C ASN A 120 -7.73 19.24 -13.86
N GLU A 121 -9.05 19.25 -14.07
CA GLU A 121 -10.01 18.87 -13.03
C GLU A 121 -9.76 17.42 -12.56
N GLY A 122 -9.41 16.53 -13.49
CA GLY A 122 -8.99 15.16 -13.18
C GLY A 122 -7.80 15.11 -12.24
N PHE A 123 -6.77 15.93 -12.47
CA PHE A 123 -5.62 16.05 -11.57
C PHE A 123 -6.00 16.66 -10.22
N ASP A 124 -6.89 17.64 -10.18
CA ASP A 124 -7.36 18.25 -8.93
C ASP A 124 -8.11 17.24 -8.05
N LYS A 125 -9.01 16.44 -8.64
CA LYS A 125 -9.72 15.36 -7.94
C LYS A 125 -8.76 14.31 -7.38
N LEU A 126 -7.76 13.92 -8.19
CA LEU A 126 -6.72 12.99 -7.75
C LEU A 126 -5.91 13.56 -6.58
N SER A 127 -5.53 14.83 -6.64
CA SER A 127 -4.76 15.48 -5.58
C SER A 127 -5.54 15.62 -4.27
N LYS A 128 -6.86 15.78 -4.33
CA LYS A 128 -7.76 15.82 -3.15
C LYS A 128 -8.11 14.43 -2.60
N GLY A 129 -7.72 13.36 -3.30
CA GLY A 129 -8.11 11.99 -2.93
C GLY A 129 -9.59 11.68 -3.15
N GLU A 130 -10.29 12.45 -3.99
CA GLU A 130 -11.71 12.23 -4.33
C GLU A 130 -11.90 11.04 -5.28
N VAL A 131 -10.82 10.62 -5.94
CA VAL A 131 -10.78 9.49 -6.88
C VAL A 131 -9.53 8.65 -6.63
N VAL A 132 -9.64 7.34 -6.88
CA VAL A 132 -8.57 6.35 -6.82
C VAL A 132 -7.88 6.19 -8.18
N ARG A 133 -8.65 5.99 -9.26
CA ARG A 133 -8.15 5.80 -10.62
C ARG A 133 -9.09 6.38 -11.67
N GLN A 134 -8.56 7.28 -12.49
CA GLN A 134 -9.22 7.78 -13.69
C GLN A 134 -8.50 7.28 -14.94
N ILE A 135 -9.26 6.99 -15.99
CA ILE A 135 -8.72 6.60 -17.31
C ILE A 135 -8.88 7.78 -18.26
N LEU A 136 -7.76 8.32 -18.75
CA LEU A 136 -7.79 9.29 -19.84
C LEU A 136 -8.09 8.57 -21.16
N LEU A 137 -9.13 9.02 -21.85
CA LEU A 137 -9.48 8.59 -23.20
C LEU A 137 -9.06 9.69 -24.19
N PRO A 138 -8.01 9.46 -24.99
CA PRO A 138 -7.45 10.51 -25.85
C PRO A 138 -8.40 11.09 -26.90
N ASN A 139 -9.45 10.34 -27.28
CA ASN A 139 -10.34 10.67 -28.40
C ASN A 139 -11.83 10.67 -28.02
N GLY A 140 -12.18 10.71 -26.73
CA GLY A 140 -13.56 10.48 -26.27
C GLY A 140 -13.87 9.00 -26.15
#